data_AF-A0A9P5XX42-F1
#
_entry.id   AF-A0A9P5XX42-F1
#
_cell.length_a   1.000
_cell.length_b   1.000
_cell.length_c   1.000
_cell.angle_alpha   90.00
_cell.angle_beta   90.00
_cell.angle_gamma   90.00
#
_symmetry.space_group_name_H-M   'P 1'
#
loop_
_entity.id
_entity.type
_entity.pdbx_description
1 polymer ?
#
loop_
_entity_poly.entity_id
_entity_poly.type
_entity_poly.pdbx_seq_one_letter_code
_entity_poly.pdbx_strand_id
1 'polypeptide(L)'
;MASNSSPEIPPEIIHKIINELRDDIHTLQNTSLVAHSFLRPSQQSLFSKIIVNLYGSGNPSPNTQKLVSILSANVELAFYVRDLILTIEDTHTSDTNSTTGGESEALSALAMLQQIRKLSLHHIPSWTHIDIALRHTILGLSALPRLSTLALTDTRDFPIDHLVPQLSRLTNLTLTNVDLTQDKVGGLSLPERGNYSDIVEGKLEVVAFDCVTARSGLAKLFIALTSPQSKLKVTDLRALKISGYGPYFEETMALEKIMGFVAEKLECLIWGTLDEVSVYRLYSSWISYREYLSAHVSQVIHCPRNCSVQNRDLIQEQSTSRH
;
A
#
# COMPACT_ATOMS: atom_id res chain seq x y z
N MET A 1 -21.32 35.96 -40.41
CA MET A 1 -21.27 35.89 -38.94
C MET A 1 -19.91 35.34 -38.57
N ALA A 2 -18.99 36.19 -38.12
CA ALA A 2 -17.66 35.76 -37.71
C ALA A 2 -17.77 35.11 -36.33
N SER A 3 -17.41 33.83 -36.23
CA SER A 3 -17.28 33.12 -34.97
C SER A 3 -16.13 33.73 -34.18
N ASN A 4 -16.44 34.51 -33.15
CA ASN A 4 -15.48 34.99 -32.18
C ASN A 4 -15.00 33.80 -31.33
N SER A 5 -13.96 33.12 -31.79
CA SER A 5 -13.23 32.17 -30.96
C SER A 5 -12.43 32.96 -29.92
N SER A 6 -12.88 32.93 -28.66
CA SER A 6 -12.05 33.37 -27.54
C SER A 6 -10.72 32.60 -27.58
N PRO A 7 -9.57 33.26 -27.33
CA PRO A 7 -8.29 32.58 -27.28
C PRO A 7 -8.35 31.48 -26.21
N GLU A 8 -8.27 30.22 -26.65
CA GLU A 8 -8.34 29.06 -25.77
C GLU A 8 -6.94 28.78 -25.20
N ILE A 9 -6.86 28.60 -23.88
CA ILE A 9 -5.60 28.27 -23.22
C ILE A 9 -5.21 26.84 -23.61
N PRO A 10 -3.97 26.59 -24.07
CA PRO A 10 -3.53 25.24 -24.41
C PRO A 10 -3.67 24.27 -23.22
N PRO A 11 -4.14 23.04 -23.43
CA PRO A 11 -4.40 22.08 -22.35
C PRO A 11 -3.14 21.74 -21.54
N GLU A 12 -1.95 21.79 -22.13
CA GLU A 12 -0.68 21.56 -21.45
C GLU A 12 -0.43 22.59 -20.35
N ILE A 13 -0.79 23.85 -20.61
CA ILE A 13 -0.65 24.95 -19.63
C ILE A 13 -1.63 24.74 -18.47
N ILE A 14 -2.85 24.29 -18.75
CA ILE A 14 -3.85 23.96 -17.73
C ILE A 14 -3.33 22.83 -16.84
N HIS A 15 -2.88 21.71 -17.41
CA HIS A 15 -2.34 20.60 -16.62
C HIS A 15 -1.13 21.02 -15.79
N LYS A 16 -0.26 21.88 -16.34
CA LYS A 16 0.88 22.43 -15.59
C LYS A 16 0.41 23.24 -14.38
N ILE A 17 -0.53 24.18 -14.56
CA ILE A 17 -1.10 24.97 -13.45
C ILE A 17 -1.69 24.04 -12.39
N ILE A 18 -2.48 23.05 -12.79
CA ILE A 18 -3.12 22.09 -11.88
C ILE A 18 -2.10 21.25 -11.11
N ASN A 19 -1.00 20.85 -11.77
CA ASN A 19 0.07 20.10 -11.12
C ASN A 19 0.81 20.94 -10.08
N GLU A 20 1.05 22.23 -10.32
CA GLU A 20 1.64 23.15 -9.33
C GLU A 20 0.70 23.40 -8.15
N LEU A 21 -0.62 23.36 -8.38
CA LEU A 21 -1.65 23.58 -7.35
C LEU A 21 -2.10 22.30 -6.62
N ARG A 22 -1.50 21.14 -6.93
CA ARG A 22 -1.99 19.84 -6.42
C ARG A 22 -2.04 19.74 -4.89
N ASP A 23 -1.15 20.46 -4.21
CA ASP A 23 -1.03 20.45 -2.75
C ASP A 23 -1.85 21.59 -2.09
N ASP A 24 -2.35 22.56 -2.88
CA ASP A 24 -3.26 23.63 -2.44
C ASP A 24 -4.71 23.33 -2.86
N ILE A 25 -5.35 22.49 -2.05
CA ILE A 25 -6.73 22.02 -2.27
C ILE A 25 -7.72 23.17 -2.40
N HIS A 26 -7.55 24.25 -1.62
CA HIS A 26 -8.49 25.38 -1.63
C HIS A 26 -8.40 26.16 -2.95
N THR A 27 -7.18 26.46 -3.41
CA THR A 27 -7.01 27.12 -4.71
C THR A 27 -7.50 26.22 -5.84
N LEU A 28 -7.22 24.92 -5.80
CA LEU A 28 -7.66 23.95 -6.80
C LEU A 28 -9.19 23.86 -6.92
N GLN A 29 -9.91 23.93 -5.79
CA GLN A 29 -11.37 24.02 -5.75
C GLN A 29 -11.87 25.30 -6.42
N ASN A 30 -11.31 26.45 -6.07
CA ASN A 30 -11.71 27.73 -6.67
C ASN A 30 -11.42 27.75 -8.16
N THR A 31 -10.25 27.26 -8.60
CA THR A 31 -9.88 27.16 -10.02
C THR A 31 -10.85 26.29 -10.80
N SER A 32 -11.39 25.23 -10.20
CA SER A 32 -12.40 24.36 -10.85
C SER A 32 -13.71 25.09 -11.17
N LEU A 33 -14.00 26.20 -10.47
CA LEU A 33 -15.22 27.01 -10.65
C LEU A 33 -15.02 28.17 -11.64
N VAL A 34 -13.78 28.57 -11.92
CA VAL A 34 -13.48 29.74 -12.77
C VAL A 34 -13.81 29.48 -14.24
N ALA A 35 -13.41 28.33 -14.77
CA ALA A 35 -13.65 27.98 -16.17
C ALA A 35 -13.78 26.47 -16.37
N HIS A 36 -14.58 26.08 -17.37
CA HIS A 36 -14.87 24.67 -17.67
C HIS A 36 -13.63 23.85 -18.03
N SER A 37 -12.63 24.49 -18.64
CA SER A 37 -11.37 23.84 -19.02
C SER A 37 -10.53 23.38 -17.81
N PHE A 38 -10.70 24.02 -16.64
CA PHE A 38 -10.03 23.62 -15.40
C PHE A 38 -10.83 22.59 -14.59
N LEU A 39 -12.15 22.50 -14.80
CA LEU A 39 -13.04 21.68 -13.98
C LEU A 39 -12.57 20.23 -13.88
N ARG A 40 -12.37 19.57 -15.03
CA ARG A 40 -12.03 18.13 -15.07
C ARG A 40 -10.61 17.86 -14.55
N PRO A 41 -9.56 18.58 -14.97
CA PRO A 41 -8.22 18.43 -14.38
C PRO A 41 -8.20 18.69 -12.86
N SER A 42 -8.89 19.74 -12.39
CA SER A 42 -9.01 20.01 -10.95
C SER A 42 -9.70 18.87 -10.22
N GLN A 43 -10.83 18.36 -10.71
CA GLN A 43 -11.53 17.22 -10.12
C GLN A 43 -10.67 15.96 -10.07
N GLN A 44 -9.91 15.67 -11.15
CA GLN A 44 -8.99 14.54 -11.17
C GLN A 44 -7.97 14.61 -10.05
N SER A 45 -7.41 15.80 -9.81
CA SER A 45 -6.44 16.03 -8.73
C SER A 45 -7.11 15.99 -7.35
N LEU A 46 -8.24 16.68 -7.17
CA LEU A 46 -9.01 16.74 -5.91
C LEU A 46 -9.49 15.35 -5.44
N PHE A 47 -9.98 14.51 -6.34
CA PHE A 47 -10.51 13.18 -6.04
C PHE A 47 -9.47 12.07 -6.22
N SER A 48 -8.20 12.40 -6.48
CA SER A 48 -7.14 11.41 -6.68
C SER A 48 -6.87 10.57 -5.43
N LYS A 49 -7.11 11.15 -4.24
CA LYS A 49 -6.87 10.53 -2.94
C LYS A 49 -8.10 10.64 -2.06
N ILE A 50 -8.49 9.52 -1.48
CA ILE A 50 -9.62 9.44 -0.55
C ILE A 50 -9.14 8.81 0.76
N ILE A 51 -9.63 9.36 1.87
CA ILE A 51 -9.47 8.80 3.21
C ILE A 51 -10.85 8.39 3.70
N VAL A 52 -11.02 7.11 4.01
CA VAL A 52 -12.25 6.56 4.58
C VAL A 52 -11.95 6.09 5.99
N ASN A 53 -12.62 6.71 6.95
CA ASN A 53 -12.57 6.29 8.34
C ASN A 53 -13.82 5.46 8.64
N LEU A 54 -13.59 4.26 9.13
CA LEU A 54 -14.59 3.30 9.58
C LEU A 54 -14.41 3.10 11.08
N TYR A 55 -15.51 3.06 11.82
CA TYR A 55 -15.48 2.70 13.23
C TYR A 55 -15.54 1.18 13.38
N GLY A 56 -15.11 0.65 14.53
CA GLY A 56 -14.97 -0.80 14.77
C GLY A 56 -16.26 -1.59 14.62
N SER A 57 -17.42 -0.94 14.72
CA SER A 57 -18.74 -1.49 14.39
C SER A 57 -19.07 -1.49 12.89
N GLY A 58 -18.07 -1.22 12.03
CA GLY A 58 -18.19 -1.04 10.58
C GLY A 58 -19.02 0.17 10.15
N ASN A 59 -19.57 0.93 11.09
CA ASN A 59 -20.40 2.09 10.77
C ASN A 59 -19.57 3.18 10.09
N PRO A 60 -20.01 3.67 8.91
CA PRO A 60 -19.32 4.74 8.21
C PRO A 60 -19.37 6.03 9.01
N SER A 61 -18.25 6.76 9.03
CA SER A 61 -18.27 8.15 9.49
C SER A 61 -19.26 9.00 8.66
N PRO A 62 -19.79 10.11 9.19
CA PRO A 62 -20.65 11.02 8.40
C PRO A 62 -19.99 11.50 7.10
N ASN A 63 -18.65 11.60 7.09
CA ASN A 63 -17.89 11.94 5.89
C ASN A 63 -17.87 10.79 4.88
N THR A 64 -17.79 9.54 5.35
CA THR A 64 -17.89 8.35 4.52
C THR A 64 -19.27 8.25 3.86
N GLN A 65 -20.36 8.52 4.61
CA GLN A 65 -21.72 8.55 4.02
C GLN A 65 -21.86 9.64 2.95
N LYS A 66 -21.33 10.84 3.20
CA LYS A 66 -21.29 11.91 2.19
C LYS A 66 -20.51 11.46 0.96
N LEU A 67 -19.37 10.81 1.15
CA LEU A 67 -18.58 10.27 0.03
C LEU A 67 -19.39 9.25 -0.78
N VAL A 68 -20.08 8.31 -0.11
CA VAL A 68 -20.96 7.34 -0.79
C VAL A 68 -22.01 8.05 -1.62
N SER A 69 -22.67 9.08 -1.06
CA SER A 69 -23.69 9.85 -1.78
C SER A 69 -23.11 10.58 -3.00
N ILE A 70 -21.90 11.13 -2.90
CA ILE A 70 -21.21 11.83 -3.99
C ILE A 70 -20.83 10.85 -5.10
N LEU A 71 -20.23 9.70 -4.74
CA LEU A 71 -19.82 8.70 -5.72
C LEU A 71 -21.02 8.04 -6.40
N SER A 72 -22.11 7.84 -5.67
CA SER A 72 -23.36 7.30 -6.22
C SER A 72 -24.04 8.28 -7.17
N ALA A 73 -24.00 9.58 -6.86
CA ALA A 73 -24.55 10.63 -7.72
C ALA A 73 -23.67 10.89 -8.96
N ASN A 74 -22.35 10.72 -8.83
CA ASN A 74 -21.40 10.91 -9.92
C ASN A 74 -20.33 9.81 -9.93
N VAL A 75 -20.68 8.72 -10.62
CA VAL A 75 -19.85 7.52 -10.77
C VAL A 75 -18.51 7.83 -11.46
N GLU A 76 -18.44 8.88 -12.30
CA GLU A 76 -17.19 9.25 -12.98
C GLU A 76 -16.08 9.65 -12.00
N LEU A 77 -16.45 10.24 -10.86
CA LEU A 77 -15.49 10.63 -9.82
C LEU A 77 -14.77 9.41 -9.23
N ALA A 78 -15.42 8.25 -9.16
CA ALA A 78 -14.79 7.01 -8.68
C ALA A 78 -13.59 6.58 -9.56
N PHE A 79 -13.59 6.94 -10.85
CA PHE A 79 -12.48 6.64 -11.76
C PHE A 79 -11.24 7.53 -11.54
N TYR A 80 -11.40 8.65 -10.84
CA TYR A 80 -10.30 9.55 -10.51
C TYR A 80 -9.53 9.07 -9.28
N VAL A 81 -10.13 8.25 -8.43
CA VAL A 81 -9.52 7.75 -7.18
C VAL A 81 -8.38 6.78 -7.49
N ARG A 82 -7.16 7.14 -7.06
CA ARG A 82 -5.92 6.37 -7.23
C ARG A 82 -5.28 5.95 -5.91
N ASP A 83 -5.41 6.77 -4.86
CA ASP A 83 -4.89 6.51 -3.52
C ASP A 83 -6.06 6.39 -2.54
N LEU A 84 -6.20 5.22 -1.92
CA LEU A 84 -7.22 4.96 -0.93
C LEU A 84 -6.55 4.67 0.40
N ILE A 85 -6.88 5.46 1.42
CA ILE A 85 -6.50 5.22 2.81
C ILE A 85 -7.75 4.77 3.57
N LEU A 86 -7.71 3.55 4.10
CA LEU A 86 -8.73 3.01 4.97
C LEU A 86 -8.21 2.99 6.40
N THR A 87 -8.89 3.72 7.29
CA THR A 87 -8.61 3.67 8.73
C THR A 87 -9.77 2.97 9.42
N ILE A 88 -9.48 1.93 10.20
CA ILE A 88 -10.49 1.19 10.96
C ILE A 88 -10.21 1.39 12.44
N GLU A 89 -10.89 2.33 13.09
CA GLU A 89 -10.65 2.66 14.49
C GLU A 89 -11.39 1.68 15.42
N ASP A 90 -10.71 1.13 16.42
CA ASP A 90 -11.36 0.34 17.47
C ASP A 90 -12.17 1.26 18.38
N THR A 91 -13.49 1.26 18.22
CA THR A 91 -14.38 1.87 19.20
C THR A 91 -14.60 0.85 20.31
N HIS A 92 -13.82 0.95 21.39
CA HIS A 92 -13.92 0.13 22.61
C HIS A 92 -15.29 0.19 23.33
N THR A 93 -16.34 0.72 22.71
CA THR A 93 -17.69 0.74 23.25
C THR A 93 -18.21 -0.68 23.30
N SER A 94 -18.21 -1.27 24.49
CA SER A 94 -18.57 -2.66 24.81
C SER A 94 -20.05 -2.99 24.59
N ASP A 95 -20.76 -2.17 23.81
CA ASP A 95 -22.19 -2.29 23.55
C ASP A 95 -22.41 -3.26 22.39
N THR A 96 -22.40 -4.54 22.74
CA THR A 96 -22.53 -5.74 21.91
C THR A 96 -23.81 -5.87 21.06
N ASN A 97 -24.63 -4.81 20.95
CA ASN A 97 -25.96 -4.88 20.35
C ASN A 97 -26.22 -3.89 19.20
N SER A 98 -25.23 -3.16 18.67
CA SER A 98 -25.46 -2.28 17.52
C SER A 98 -25.59 -3.08 16.23
N THR A 99 -26.80 -3.13 15.69
CA THR A 99 -27.16 -3.79 14.41
C THR A 99 -26.43 -3.19 13.20
N THR A 100 -25.97 -4.08 12.31
CA THR A 100 -25.07 -3.97 11.15
C THR A 100 -25.60 -3.18 9.93
N GLY A 101 -26.51 -2.22 10.11
CA GLY A 101 -27.20 -1.57 8.98
C GLY A 101 -26.33 -0.64 8.12
N GLY A 102 -25.35 0.05 8.71
CA GLY A 102 -24.57 1.10 8.03
C GLY A 102 -23.43 0.60 7.13
N GLU A 103 -23.02 -0.65 7.30
CA GLU A 103 -21.84 -1.22 6.62
C GLU A 103 -22.05 -1.36 5.11
N SER A 104 -23.27 -1.70 4.69
CA SER A 104 -23.58 -1.99 3.28
C SER A 104 -23.30 -0.82 2.34
N GLU A 105 -23.50 0.42 2.79
CA GLU A 105 -23.32 1.61 1.95
C GLU A 105 -21.84 1.89 1.70
N ALA A 106 -21.01 1.85 2.74
CA ALA A 106 -19.56 2.04 2.59
C ALA A 106 -18.95 0.98 1.66
N LEU A 107 -19.38 -0.27 1.80
CA LEU A 107 -18.94 -1.38 0.95
C LEU A 107 -19.29 -1.14 -0.53
N SER A 108 -20.49 -0.63 -0.82
CA SER A 108 -20.88 -0.31 -2.19
C SER A 108 -19.99 0.78 -2.81
N ALA A 109 -19.66 1.84 -2.07
CA ALA A 109 -18.79 2.89 -2.57
C ALA A 109 -17.36 2.39 -2.81
N LEU A 110 -16.82 1.58 -1.89
CA LEU A 110 -15.49 0.97 -2.05
C LEU A 110 -15.43 0.07 -3.29
N ALA A 111 -16.50 -0.69 -3.56
CA ALA A 111 -16.59 -1.53 -4.75
C ALA A 111 -16.56 -0.73 -6.08
N MET A 112 -16.84 0.58 -6.07
CA MET A 112 -16.75 1.43 -7.27
C MET A 112 -15.31 1.85 -7.60
N LEU A 113 -14.38 1.74 -6.66
CA LEU A 113 -13.02 2.26 -6.76
C LEU A 113 -12.08 1.31 -7.54
N GLN A 114 -12.42 1.01 -8.78
CA GLN A 114 -11.70 0.06 -9.66
C GLN A 114 -10.35 0.58 -10.18
N GLN A 115 -10.02 1.83 -9.86
CA GLN A 115 -8.90 2.59 -10.44
C GLN A 115 -7.73 2.81 -9.47
N ILE A 116 -7.83 2.22 -8.27
CA ILE A 116 -6.84 2.32 -7.21
C ILE A 116 -5.48 1.78 -7.68
N ARG A 117 -4.44 2.54 -7.34
CA ARG A 117 -3.02 2.21 -7.53
C ARG A 117 -2.30 2.07 -6.21
N LYS A 118 -2.77 2.76 -5.17
CA LYS A 118 -2.23 2.72 -3.82
C LYS A 118 -3.35 2.46 -2.81
N LEU A 119 -3.18 1.42 -2.01
CA LEU A 119 -4.07 1.07 -0.91
C LEU A 119 -3.26 1.14 0.39
N SER A 120 -3.73 1.92 1.35
CA SER A 120 -3.15 1.99 2.69
C SER A 120 -4.20 1.60 3.73
N LEU A 121 -3.90 0.61 4.55
CA LEU A 121 -4.74 0.18 5.67
C LEU A 121 -4.10 0.60 6.99
N HIS A 122 -4.86 1.30 7.82
CA HIS A 122 -4.39 1.90 9.08
C HIS A 122 -5.23 1.44 10.27
N HIS A 123 -4.53 1.19 11.37
CA HIS A 123 -5.09 0.99 12.71
C HIS A 123 -6.05 -0.20 12.86
N ILE A 124 -5.92 -1.24 12.04
CA ILE A 124 -6.75 -2.44 12.13
C ILE A 124 -6.43 -3.22 13.43
N PRO A 125 -7.30 -3.20 14.46
CA PRO A 125 -6.98 -3.75 15.78
C PRO A 125 -6.81 -5.28 15.74
N SER A 126 -7.65 -5.97 14.97
CA SER A 126 -7.49 -7.36 14.55
C SER A 126 -8.25 -7.56 13.26
N TRP A 127 -7.60 -8.15 12.26
CA TRP A 127 -8.25 -8.50 11.00
C TRP A 127 -9.47 -9.40 11.21
N THR A 128 -9.41 -10.30 12.19
CA THR A 128 -10.51 -11.25 12.46
C THR A 128 -11.78 -10.58 12.98
N HIS A 129 -11.64 -9.41 13.60
CA HIS A 129 -12.77 -8.62 14.12
C HIS A 129 -13.43 -7.75 13.06
N ILE A 130 -12.83 -7.60 11.87
CA ILE A 130 -13.47 -6.90 10.76
C ILE A 130 -14.63 -7.75 10.24
N ASP A 131 -15.76 -7.10 9.94
CA ASP A 131 -16.88 -7.72 9.23
C ASP A 131 -16.39 -8.49 7.98
N ILE A 132 -17.04 -9.62 7.71
CA ILE A 132 -16.63 -10.53 6.63
C ILE A 132 -16.78 -9.87 5.25
N ALA A 133 -17.82 -9.06 5.04
CA ALA A 133 -18.03 -8.39 3.76
C ALA A 133 -16.98 -7.28 3.56
N LEU A 134 -16.61 -6.55 4.63
CA LEU A 134 -15.51 -5.59 4.57
C LEU A 134 -14.16 -6.26 4.30
N ARG A 135 -13.86 -7.40 4.94
CA ARG A 135 -12.67 -8.19 4.62
C ARG A 135 -12.64 -8.61 3.15
N HIS A 136 -13.76 -9.11 2.62
CA HIS A 136 -13.87 -9.49 1.21
C HIS A 136 -13.65 -8.29 0.28
N THR A 137 -14.20 -7.13 0.61
CA THR A 137 -13.99 -5.90 -0.16
C THR A 137 -12.54 -5.47 -0.13
N ILE A 138 -11.89 -5.43 1.04
CA ILE A 138 -10.47 -5.07 1.16
C ILE A 138 -9.60 -6.04 0.35
N LEU A 139 -9.84 -7.35 0.43
CA LEU A 139 -9.14 -8.34 -0.38
C LEU A 139 -9.41 -8.13 -1.88
N GLY A 140 -10.66 -7.85 -2.27
CA GLY A 140 -11.02 -7.55 -3.66
C GLY A 140 -10.33 -6.31 -4.22
N LEU A 141 -10.17 -5.26 -3.40
CA LEU A 141 -9.41 -4.05 -3.72
C LEU A 141 -7.92 -4.35 -3.85
N SER A 142 -7.39 -5.19 -2.97
CA SER A 142 -5.99 -5.60 -2.99
C SER A 142 -5.63 -6.42 -4.23
N ALA A 143 -6.61 -7.14 -4.79
CA ALA A 143 -6.49 -7.93 -6.01
C ALA A 143 -6.68 -7.13 -7.30
N LEU A 144 -6.81 -5.79 -7.24
CA LEU A 144 -7.01 -4.98 -8.43
C LEU A 144 -5.76 -5.01 -9.32
N PRO A 145 -5.92 -5.17 -10.65
CA PRO A 145 -4.79 -5.27 -11.58
C PRO A 145 -4.01 -3.96 -11.75
N ARG A 146 -4.47 -2.86 -11.15
CA ARG A 146 -3.78 -1.56 -11.18
C ARG A 146 -3.07 -1.23 -9.87
N LEU A 147 -3.25 -2.06 -8.83
CA LEU A 147 -2.63 -1.83 -7.54
C LEU A 147 -1.12 -2.09 -7.62
N SER A 148 -0.33 -1.04 -7.44
CA SER A 148 1.12 -1.08 -7.42
C SER A 148 1.69 -0.90 -6.01
N THR A 149 0.95 -0.25 -5.12
CA THR A 149 1.41 0.06 -3.77
C THR A 149 0.41 -0.42 -2.72
N LEU A 150 0.89 -1.14 -1.73
CA LEU A 150 0.13 -1.58 -0.56
C LEU A 150 0.90 -1.19 0.69
N ALA A 151 0.23 -0.48 1.59
CA ALA A 151 0.76 -0.14 2.90
C ALA A 151 -0.18 -0.68 3.99
N LEU A 152 0.39 -1.37 4.98
CA LEU A 152 -0.31 -1.81 6.18
C LEU A 152 0.36 -1.14 7.37
N THR A 153 -0.41 -0.49 8.23
CA THR A 153 0.07 0.24 9.41
C THR A 153 -0.77 -0.12 10.62
N ASP A 154 -0.13 -0.49 11.74
CA ASP A 154 -0.78 -0.83 13.00
C ASP A 154 -1.91 -1.86 12.82
N THR A 155 -1.60 -2.97 12.14
CA THR A 155 -2.57 -3.98 11.71
C THR A 155 -2.25 -5.32 12.36
N ARG A 156 -3.22 -5.96 13.03
CA ARG A 156 -3.01 -7.30 13.62
C ARG A 156 -3.72 -8.42 12.88
N ASP A 157 -3.17 -9.63 13.00
CA ASP A 157 -3.71 -10.87 12.45
C ASP A 157 -3.95 -10.83 10.93
N PHE A 158 -3.11 -10.12 10.17
CA PHE A 158 -3.37 -9.91 8.74
C PHE A 158 -3.09 -11.18 7.91
N PRO A 159 -4.01 -11.59 7.01
CA PRO A 159 -3.95 -12.85 6.27
C PRO A 159 -3.01 -12.77 5.05
N ILE A 160 -1.70 -12.67 5.28
CA ILE A 160 -0.75 -12.47 4.18
C ILE A 160 -0.74 -13.60 3.15
N ASP A 161 -0.97 -14.83 3.60
CA ASP A 161 -1.00 -16.03 2.75
C ASP A 161 -2.15 -16.01 1.73
N HIS A 162 -3.26 -15.37 2.07
CA HIS A 162 -4.40 -15.20 1.16
C HIS A 162 -4.20 -14.03 0.21
N LEU A 163 -3.39 -13.05 0.61
CA LEU A 163 -3.18 -11.83 -0.13
C LEU A 163 -2.15 -12.03 -1.26
N VAL A 164 -0.99 -12.60 -0.96
CA VAL A 164 0.14 -12.71 -1.91
C VAL A 164 -0.24 -13.34 -3.26
N PRO A 165 -1.07 -14.41 -3.33
CA PRO A 165 -1.51 -14.99 -4.60
C PRO A 165 -2.31 -14.03 -5.49
N GLN A 166 -2.86 -12.94 -4.93
CA GLN A 166 -3.68 -11.97 -5.63
C GLN A 166 -2.91 -10.74 -6.12
N LEU A 167 -1.71 -10.50 -5.58
CA LEU A 167 -0.93 -9.28 -5.80
C LEU A 167 -0.11 -9.34 -7.11
N SER A 168 -0.72 -9.55 -8.27
CA SER A 168 0.04 -9.79 -9.51
C SER A 168 0.78 -8.56 -10.07
N ARG A 169 0.54 -7.35 -9.56
CA ARG A 169 1.20 -6.11 -10.05
C ARG A 169 1.80 -5.24 -8.95
N LEU A 170 1.88 -5.78 -7.73
CA LEU A 170 2.39 -5.02 -6.60
C LEU A 170 3.90 -4.79 -6.75
N THR A 171 4.31 -3.52 -6.78
CA THR A 171 5.71 -3.10 -6.85
C THR A 171 6.24 -2.66 -5.49
N ASN A 172 5.37 -2.09 -4.64
CA ASN A 172 5.74 -1.51 -3.37
C ASN A 172 4.90 -2.11 -2.24
N LEU A 173 5.56 -2.69 -1.25
CA LEU A 173 4.93 -3.21 -0.04
C LEU A 173 5.53 -2.55 1.20
N THR A 174 4.69 -1.89 2.00
CA THR A 174 5.11 -1.27 3.27
C THR A 174 4.33 -1.89 4.42
N LEU A 175 5.04 -2.43 5.41
CA LEU A 175 4.47 -3.04 6.60
C LEU A 175 5.02 -2.32 7.84
N THR A 176 4.18 -1.56 8.54
CA THR A 176 4.54 -0.82 9.74
C THR A 176 3.74 -1.32 10.94
N ASN A 177 4.38 -1.90 11.96
CA ASN A 177 3.69 -2.46 13.13
C ASN A 177 2.57 -3.42 12.75
N VAL A 178 2.91 -4.39 11.91
CA VAL A 178 1.97 -5.39 11.39
C VAL A 178 2.24 -6.74 12.02
N ASP A 179 1.20 -7.38 12.53
CA ASP A 179 1.23 -8.77 12.98
C ASP A 179 0.65 -9.68 11.89
N LEU A 180 1.47 -10.62 11.41
CA LEU A 180 1.12 -11.60 10.38
C LEU A 180 0.89 -13.01 10.96
N THR A 181 0.76 -13.16 12.28
CA THR A 181 0.78 -14.45 12.97
C THR A 181 -0.48 -15.30 12.82
N GLN A 182 -1.41 -14.95 11.94
CA GLN A 182 -2.67 -15.65 11.81
C GLN A 182 -2.49 -17.14 11.48
N ASP A 183 -2.89 -18.02 12.39
CA ASP A 183 -2.52 -19.46 12.34
C ASP A 183 -3.55 -20.38 11.67
N LYS A 184 -4.68 -19.84 11.19
CA LYS A 184 -5.65 -20.45 10.25
C LYS A 184 -6.89 -19.56 10.19
N VAL A 185 -7.15 -18.91 9.05
CA VAL A 185 -8.47 -18.32 8.83
C VAL A 185 -9.42 -19.42 8.40
N GLY A 186 -10.25 -19.89 9.33
CA GLY A 186 -11.42 -20.67 8.95
C GLY A 186 -12.38 -19.81 8.13
N GLY A 187 -12.60 -20.17 6.87
CA GLY A 187 -13.82 -19.77 6.15
C GLY A 187 -13.75 -18.56 5.20
N LEU A 188 -12.58 -17.98 4.91
CA LEU A 188 -12.47 -17.02 3.80
C LEU A 188 -12.22 -17.77 2.48
N SER A 189 -13.29 -18.16 1.80
CA SER A 189 -13.20 -18.50 0.38
C SER A 189 -13.09 -17.21 -0.41
N LEU A 190 -11.93 -16.98 -1.03
CA LEU A 190 -11.75 -15.86 -1.95
C LEU A 190 -12.78 -15.98 -3.08
N PRO A 191 -13.44 -14.88 -3.48
CA PRO A 191 -14.34 -14.92 -4.63
C PRO A 191 -13.54 -15.41 -5.84
N GLU A 192 -14.02 -16.47 -6.50
CA GLU A 192 -13.44 -16.98 -7.74
C GLU A 192 -13.50 -15.89 -8.81
N ARG A 193 -12.44 -15.07 -8.91
CA ARG A 193 -12.30 -14.13 -10.02
C ARG A 193 -11.96 -14.96 -11.25
N GLY A 194 -12.81 -14.85 -12.27
CA GLY A 194 -12.82 -15.66 -13.47
C GLY A 194 -11.42 -15.86 -14.08
N ASN A 195 -11.24 -17.01 -14.74
CA ASN A 195 -9.99 -17.48 -15.35
C ASN A 195 -9.29 -16.39 -16.19
N TYR A 196 -8.43 -15.59 -15.57
CA TYR A 196 -7.50 -14.71 -16.27
C TYR A 196 -6.30 -15.57 -16.68
N SER A 197 -6.32 -16.06 -17.91
CA SER A 197 -5.26 -16.88 -18.51
C SER A 197 -3.95 -16.12 -18.74
N ASP A 198 -3.96 -14.80 -18.66
CA ASP A 198 -2.77 -13.96 -18.80
C ASP A 198 -2.16 -13.69 -17.42
N ILE A 199 -1.44 -14.68 -16.89
CA ILE A 199 -0.67 -14.54 -15.66
C ILE A 199 0.54 -13.67 -15.96
N VAL A 200 0.35 -12.35 -15.90
CA VAL A 200 1.45 -11.40 -15.84
C VAL A 200 2.07 -11.54 -14.46
N GLU A 201 3.30 -12.03 -14.40
CA GLU A 201 4.08 -12.10 -13.17
C GLU A 201 4.40 -10.68 -12.67
N GLY A 202 4.11 -10.43 -11.40
CA GLY A 202 4.39 -9.15 -10.75
C GLY A 202 5.84 -9.04 -10.30
N LYS A 203 6.36 -7.82 -10.33
CA LYS A 203 7.71 -7.49 -9.88
C LYS A 203 7.62 -6.71 -8.58
N LEU A 204 8.00 -7.34 -7.48
CA LEU A 204 8.07 -6.67 -6.20
C LEU A 204 9.43 -5.97 -6.10
N GLU A 205 9.45 -4.63 -6.21
CA GLU A 205 10.67 -3.84 -6.31
C GLU A 205 11.10 -3.25 -4.97
N VAL A 206 10.13 -2.84 -4.15
CA VAL A 206 10.38 -2.19 -2.86
C VAL A 206 9.61 -2.88 -1.76
N VAL A 207 10.33 -3.29 -0.72
CA VAL A 207 9.72 -3.80 0.51
C VAL A 207 10.28 -3.02 1.69
N ALA A 208 9.38 -2.43 2.47
CA ALA A 208 9.72 -1.73 3.69
C ALA A 208 9.00 -2.36 4.88
N PHE A 209 9.77 -2.76 5.88
CA PHE A 209 9.29 -3.22 7.17
C PHE A 209 9.73 -2.24 8.24
N ASP A 210 8.79 -1.84 9.09
CA ASP A 210 9.05 -0.97 10.22
C ASP A 210 8.34 -1.51 11.47
N CYS A 211 9.09 -1.87 12.50
CA CYS A 211 8.59 -2.32 13.80
C CYS A 211 7.59 -3.48 13.73
N VAL A 212 7.93 -4.62 13.13
CA VAL A 212 7.05 -5.81 13.20
C VAL A 212 7.04 -6.36 14.62
N THR A 213 5.93 -6.20 15.32
CA THR A 213 5.77 -6.53 16.74
C THR A 213 5.65 -8.02 17.01
N ALA A 214 5.36 -8.82 15.98
CA ALA A 214 5.11 -10.23 16.11
C ALA A 214 6.30 -11.09 15.66
N ARG A 215 6.74 -11.98 16.56
CA ARG A 215 7.73 -13.02 16.30
C ARG A 215 7.29 -13.78 15.04
N SER A 216 8.09 -13.74 13.96
CA SER A 216 7.89 -14.48 12.69
C SER A 216 7.18 -13.74 11.54
N GLY A 217 6.77 -12.47 11.67
CA GLY A 217 6.07 -11.77 10.59
C GLY A 217 6.85 -11.77 9.26
N LEU A 218 8.15 -11.46 9.33
CA LEU A 218 9.03 -11.49 8.15
C LEU A 218 9.15 -12.89 7.54
N ALA A 219 9.32 -13.92 8.38
CA ALA A 219 9.44 -15.30 7.92
C ALA A 219 8.16 -15.76 7.22
N LYS A 220 6.98 -15.44 7.79
CA LYS A 220 5.68 -15.73 7.19
C LYS A 220 5.51 -15.02 5.84
N LEU A 221 5.80 -13.72 5.75
CA LEU A 221 5.75 -13.01 4.47
C LEU A 221 6.68 -13.65 3.44
N PHE A 222 7.90 -14.00 3.84
CA PHE A 222 8.85 -14.60 2.91
C PHE A 222 8.40 -15.97 2.41
N ILE A 223 7.86 -16.81 3.30
CA ILE A 223 7.25 -18.09 2.92
C ILE A 223 6.10 -17.85 1.93
N ALA A 224 5.24 -16.87 2.19
CA ALA A 224 4.14 -16.51 1.31
C ALA A 224 4.64 -16.05 -0.07
N LEU A 225 5.66 -15.17 -0.09
CA LEU A 225 6.23 -14.62 -1.33
C LEU A 225 7.03 -15.65 -2.15
N THR A 226 7.62 -16.66 -1.50
CA THR A 226 8.36 -17.76 -2.15
C THR A 226 7.50 -18.99 -2.45
N SER A 227 6.23 -18.97 -2.04
CA SER A 227 5.27 -20.02 -2.35
C SER A 227 5.09 -20.16 -3.87
N PRO A 228 4.91 -21.37 -4.42
CA PRO A 228 4.58 -21.58 -5.84
C PRO A 228 3.29 -20.89 -6.29
N GLN A 229 2.41 -20.51 -5.36
CA GLN A 229 1.17 -19.80 -5.63
C GLN A 229 1.36 -18.28 -5.69
N SER A 230 2.52 -17.77 -5.26
CA SER A 230 2.85 -16.35 -5.33
C SER A 230 2.94 -15.93 -6.78
N LYS A 231 2.24 -14.84 -7.13
CA LYS A 231 2.38 -14.18 -8.43
C LYS A 231 3.46 -13.10 -8.41
N LEU A 232 4.10 -12.89 -7.26
CA LEU A 232 5.14 -11.89 -7.05
C LEU A 232 6.52 -12.53 -7.11
N LYS A 233 7.38 -11.99 -7.97
CA LYS A 233 8.80 -12.34 -8.00
C LYS A 233 9.57 -11.48 -7.01
N VAL A 234 10.11 -12.13 -5.98
CA VAL A 234 11.02 -11.49 -5.01
C VAL A 234 12.40 -11.24 -5.62
N THR A 235 12.79 -11.98 -6.66
CA THR A 235 14.08 -11.83 -7.34
C THR A 235 14.30 -10.47 -7.98
N ASP A 236 13.22 -9.68 -8.17
CA ASP A 236 13.27 -8.31 -8.72
C ASP A 236 13.33 -7.23 -7.63
N LEU A 237 13.56 -7.61 -6.36
CA LEU A 237 13.64 -6.68 -5.25
C LEU A 237 14.89 -5.79 -5.36
N ARG A 238 14.66 -4.48 -5.46
CA ARG A 238 15.69 -3.44 -5.59
C ARG A 238 15.95 -2.71 -4.28
N ALA A 239 14.92 -2.54 -3.46
CA ALA A 239 15.05 -1.88 -2.16
C ALA A 239 14.41 -2.70 -1.04
N LEU A 240 15.19 -2.96 0.00
CA LEU A 240 14.73 -3.63 1.22
C LEU A 240 15.02 -2.71 2.41
N LYS A 241 13.97 -2.27 3.10
CA LYS A 241 14.07 -1.53 4.36
C LYS A 241 13.55 -2.38 5.50
N ILE A 242 14.31 -2.47 6.58
CA ILE A 242 13.98 -3.25 7.78
C ILE A 242 14.32 -2.42 9.01
N SER A 243 13.34 -1.88 9.73
CA SER A 243 13.56 -1.13 10.98
C SER A 243 12.75 -1.71 12.14
N GLY A 244 13.21 -1.47 13.37
CA GLY A 244 12.48 -1.84 14.59
C GLY A 244 12.42 -3.34 14.92
N TYR A 245 13.37 -4.14 14.40
CA TYR A 245 13.42 -5.58 14.64
C TYR A 245 14.24 -5.95 15.87
N GLY A 246 13.74 -6.94 16.63
CA GLY A 246 14.48 -7.57 17.73
C GLY A 246 15.40 -8.69 17.22
N PRO A 247 16.37 -9.15 18.03
CA PRO A 247 17.36 -10.16 17.66
C PRO A 247 16.78 -11.59 17.68
N TYR A 248 15.70 -11.85 16.94
CA TYR A 248 15.10 -13.17 16.89
C TYR A 248 15.76 -14.03 15.82
N PHE A 249 16.31 -15.17 16.23
CA PHE A 249 17.06 -16.09 15.37
C PHE A 249 16.29 -16.51 14.10
N GLU A 250 14.99 -16.79 14.20
CA GLU A 250 14.16 -17.20 13.07
C GLU A 250 14.07 -16.11 11.98
N GLU A 251 14.05 -14.85 12.39
CA GLU A 251 13.98 -13.71 11.48
C GLU A 251 15.34 -13.46 10.82
N THR A 252 16.44 -13.64 11.55
CA THR A 252 17.80 -13.64 10.97
C THR A 252 17.92 -14.71 9.88
N MET A 253 17.45 -15.93 10.14
CA MET A 253 17.47 -17.02 9.15
C MET A 253 16.59 -16.72 7.93
N ALA A 254 15.42 -16.09 8.13
CA ALA A 254 14.57 -15.66 7.03
C ALA A 254 15.24 -14.57 6.19
N LEU A 255 15.90 -13.59 6.84
CA LEU A 255 16.67 -12.55 6.17
C LEU A 255 17.84 -13.12 5.38
N GLU A 256 18.62 -14.03 5.94
CA GLU A 256 19.72 -14.69 5.22
C GLU A 256 19.22 -15.38 3.95
N LYS A 257 18.08 -16.08 4.04
CA LYS A 257 17.43 -16.66 2.87
C LYS A 257 17.02 -15.59 1.87
N ILE A 258 16.28 -14.55 2.29
CA ILE A 258 15.87 -13.43 1.43
C ILE A 258 17.07 -12.86 0.67
N MET A 259 18.14 -12.54 1.41
CA MET A 259 19.37 -11.98 0.85
C MET A 259 19.97 -12.90 -0.21
N GLY A 260 19.95 -14.22 -0.01
CA GLY A 260 20.38 -15.18 -1.02
C GLY A 260 19.57 -15.14 -2.32
N PHE A 261 18.27 -14.77 -2.27
CA PHE A 261 17.42 -14.64 -3.47
C PHE A 261 17.53 -13.27 -4.15
N VAL A 262 17.83 -12.21 -3.41
CA VAL A 262 17.76 -10.82 -3.92
C VAL A 262 19.13 -10.18 -4.13
N ALA A 263 20.22 -10.82 -3.70
CA ALA A 263 21.56 -10.24 -3.69
C ALA A 263 22.00 -9.65 -5.04
N GLU A 264 21.60 -10.26 -6.16
CA GLU A 264 21.97 -9.83 -7.51
C GLU A 264 21.35 -8.48 -7.92
N LYS A 265 20.14 -8.17 -7.44
CA LYS A 265 19.37 -6.97 -7.87
C LYS A 265 19.14 -5.95 -6.78
N LEU A 266 19.50 -6.25 -5.54
CA LEU A 266 19.30 -5.36 -4.41
C LEU A 266 20.24 -4.15 -4.51
N GLU A 267 19.68 -2.99 -4.82
CA GLU A 267 20.39 -1.71 -4.96
C GLU A 267 20.49 -0.97 -3.63
N CYS A 268 19.45 -1.09 -2.79
CA CYS A 268 19.32 -0.38 -1.53
C CYS A 268 18.93 -1.34 -0.41
N LEU A 269 19.76 -1.38 0.64
CA LEU A 269 19.47 -2.09 1.87
C LEU A 269 19.57 -1.10 3.03
N ILE A 270 18.43 -0.87 3.68
CA ILE A 270 18.33 -0.02 4.87
C ILE A 270 17.95 -0.93 6.02
N TRP A 271 18.83 -1.04 7.01
CA TRP A 271 18.49 -1.69 8.27
C TRP A 271 18.54 -0.70 9.43
N GLY A 272 17.57 -0.82 10.33
CA GLY A 272 17.51 -0.12 11.60
C GLY A 272 18.27 -0.87 12.68
N THR A 273 17.74 -0.83 13.91
CA THR A 273 18.37 -1.29 15.15
C THR A 273 18.53 -2.80 15.26
N LEU A 274 19.37 -3.41 14.42
CA LEU A 274 19.86 -4.77 14.63
C LEU A 274 20.96 -4.75 15.70
N ASP A 275 21.07 -5.83 16.47
CA ASP A 275 22.23 -6.04 17.33
C ASP A 275 23.49 -6.32 16.47
N GLU A 276 24.67 -6.08 17.03
CA GLU A 276 25.94 -6.24 16.30
C GLU A 276 26.15 -7.64 15.72
N VAL A 277 25.66 -8.69 16.39
CA VAL A 277 25.82 -10.08 15.93
C VAL A 277 24.95 -10.33 14.70
N SER A 278 23.70 -9.88 14.72
CA SER A 278 22.82 -9.97 13.54
C SER A 278 23.34 -9.17 12.36
N VAL A 279 23.86 -7.96 12.60
CA VAL A 279 24.50 -7.15 11.54
C VAL A 279 25.68 -7.91 10.94
N TYR A 280 26.57 -8.46 11.77
CA TYR A 280 27.74 -9.18 11.29
C TYR A 280 27.35 -10.40 10.45
N ARG A 281 26.37 -11.22 10.88
CA ARG A 281 25.90 -12.39 10.13
C ARG A 281 25.29 -12.03 8.78
N LEU A 282 24.44 -11.01 8.74
CA LEU A 282 23.83 -10.54 7.49
C LEU A 282 24.89 -9.96 6.56
N TYR A 283 25.82 -9.19 7.11
CA TYR A 283 26.91 -8.59 6.35
C TYR A 283 27.89 -9.64 5.81
N SER A 284 28.26 -10.64 6.62
CA SER A 284 29.14 -11.73 6.17
C SER A 284 28.48 -12.57 5.09
N SER A 285 27.20 -12.93 5.28
CA SER A 285 26.43 -13.65 4.26
C SER A 285 26.40 -12.84 2.96
N TRP A 286 26.07 -11.55 3.06
CA TRP A 286 25.99 -10.66 1.90
C TRP A 286 27.33 -10.45 1.19
N ILE A 287 28.44 -10.25 1.92
CA ILE A 287 29.78 -10.17 1.31
C ILE A 287 30.11 -11.46 0.60
N SER A 288 29.91 -12.63 1.22
CA SER A 288 30.18 -13.91 0.58
C SER A 288 29.39 -14.06 -0.73
N TYR A 289 28.14 -13.60 -0.78
CA TYR A 289 27.36 -13.54 -2.01
C TYR A 289 27.91 -12.50 -3.01
N ARG A 290 28.35 -11.33 -2.54
CA ARG A 290 28.80 -10.23 -3.41
C ARG A 290 30.19 -10.44 -4.00
N GLU A 291 31.13 -10.99 -3.23
CA GLU A 291 32.46 -11.40 -3.70
C GLU A 291 32.35 -12.48 -4.77
N TYR A 292 31.28 -13.27 -4.74
CA TYR A 292 30.92 -14.22 -5.78
C TYR A 292 30.28 -13.55 -7.03
N LEU A 293 29.67 -12.37 -6.91
CA LEU A 293 28.74 -11.81 -7.92
C LEU A 293 29.13 -10.47 -8.61
N SER A 294 30.33 -9.91 -8.42
CA SER A 294 30.80 -8.76 -9.25
C SER A 294 29.88 -7.51 -9.27
N ALA A 295 30.12 -6.61 -8.31
CA ALA A 295 30.09 -5.14 -8.45
C ALA A 295 28.81 -4.38 -8.89
N HIS A 296 27.64 -4.50 -8.22
CA HIS A 296 26.50 -3.59 -8.48
C HIS A 296 25.68 -3.19 -7.22
N VAL A 297 26.32 -2.58 -6.21
CA VAL A 297 25.57 -1.96 -5.08
C VAL A 297 26.16 -0.60 -4.77
N SER A 298 25.32 0.43 -4.84
CA SER A 298 25.74 1.82 -4.73
C SER A 298 25.74 2.34 -3.29
N GLN A 299 24.83 1.89 -2.41
CA GLN A 299 24.70 2.46 -1.06
C GLN A 299 24.20 1.46 -0.01
N VAL A 300 24.91 1.37 1.12
CA VAL A 300 24.43 0.76 2.37
C VAL A 300 24.30 1.90 3.38
N ILE A 301 23.08 2.15 3.84
CA ILE A 301 22.82 3.24 4.78
C ILE A 301 22.48 2.63 6.13
N HIS A 302 23.45 2.68 7.04
CA HIS A 302 23.18 2.39 8.44
C HIS A 302 22.50 3.62 9.08
N CYS A 303 21.28 3.44 9.57
CA CYS A 303 20.54 4.51 10.23
C CYS A 303 20.59 4.33 11.76
N PRO A 304 21.28 5.22 12.51
CA PRO A 304 21.32 5.14 13.97
C PRO A 304 19.96 5.44 14.61
N ARG A 305 19.79 5.00 15.87
CA ARG A 305 18.54 4.95 16.67
C ARG A 305 17.62 6.19 16.69
N ASN A 306 18.05 7.36 16.20
CA ASN A 306 17.33 8.64 16.36
C ASN A 306 16.90 9.34 15.04
N CYS A 307 16.97 8.70 13.87
CA CYS A 307 16.64 9.30 12.57
C CYS A 307 15.25 8.88 12.05
N SER A 308 14.15 9.28 12.70
CA SER A 308 12.78 8.93 12.26
C SER A 308 12.16 9.91 11.26
N VAL A 309 12.58 11.18 11.23
CA VAL A 309 11.88 12.23 10.45
C VAL A 309 12.43 12.41 9.03
N GLN A 310 13.74 12.27 8.78
CA GLN A 310 14.36 12.51 7.46
C GLN A 310 14.23 11.35 6.45
N ASN A 311 13.78 10.16 6.87
CA ASN A 311 13.82 8.95 6.03
C ASN A 311 12.56 8.66 5.20
N ARG A 312 11.44 9.34 5.46
CA ARG A 312 10.22 9.17 4.65
C ARG A 312 10.39 9.78 3.26
N ASP A 313 11.09 10.90 3.17
CA ASP A 313 11.24 11.65 1.92
C ASP A 313 12.27 11.01 0.97
N LEU A 314 13.36 10.44 1.49
CA LEU A 314 14.43 9.82 0.68
C LEU A 314 13.95 8.65 -0.20
N ILE A 315 13.04 7.81 0.29
CA ILE A 315 12.54 6.67 -0.49
C ILE A 315 11.50 7.15 -1.51
N GLN A 316 10.65 8.09 -1.12
CA GLN A 316 9.62 8.63 -2.01
C GLN A 316 10.27 9.41 -3.17
N GLU A 317 11.31 10.21 -2.90
CA GLU A 317 12.09 10.93 -3.91
C GLU A 317 12.82 10.01 -4.91
N GLN A 318 13.43 8.92 -4.44
CA GLN A 318 14.13 7.97 -5.34
C GLN A 318 13.17 7.23 -6.28
N SER A 319 11.95 6.95 -5.84
CA SER A 319 10.90 6.38 -6.70
C SER A 319 10.30 7.39 -7.69
N THR A 320 10.33 8.69 -7.42
CA THR A 320 9.78 9.73 -8.33
C THR A 320 10.80 10.36 -9.27
N SER A 321 12.10 10.27 -8.98
CA SER A 321 13.18 10.94 -9.74
C SER A 321 13.53 10.29 -11.09
N ARG A 322 12.87 9.21 -11.52
CA ARG A 322 13.19 8.51 -12.78
C ARG A 322 11.95 8.27 -13.66
N HIS A 323 11.33 9.35 -14.12
CA HIS A 323 10.43 9.38 -15.27
C HIS A 323 10.85 10.51 -16.22
#